data_AF-A0AAV6L7P5-F1
#
_entry.id   AF-A0AAV6L7P5-F1
#
_cell.length_a   1.000
_cell.length_b   1.000
_cell.length_c   1.000
_cell.angle_alpha   90.00
_cell.angle_beta   90.00
_cell.angle_gamma   90.00
#
_symmetry.space_group_name_H-M   'P 1'
#
loop_
_entity.id
_entity.type
_entity.pdbx_description
1 polymer ?
#
loop_
_entity_poly.entity_id
_entity_poly.type
_entity_poly.pdbx_seq_one_letter_code
_entity_poly.pdbx_strand_id
1 'polypeptide(L)'
;MNYNKIRVAAMAYYANLSDEERLEAQKFYKSLDTDGNGTISHNEYFSFLKKEGYRDTQNLFKMLDKNGDGVLDFEECITLFFMIRVHHNHVSCDGCGASMWDIYFVCAECYEAGGNTYDLCCDCYPKKNFKHLHAVFFDNFKLLRDM
;
A
#
# COMPACT_ATOMS: atom_id res chain seq x y z
N MET A 1 -6.13 -3.10 -9.12
CA MET A 1 -5.31 -4.22 -8.65
C MET A 1 -6.15 -5.48 -8.63
N ASN A 2 -5.59 -6.61 -9.07
CA ASN A 2 -6.17 -7.90 -8.73
C ASN A 2 -5.58 -8.34 -7.39
N TYR A 3 -6.33 -8.17 -6.30
CA TYR A 3 -5.86 -8.44 -4.94
C TYR A 3 -5.41 -9.89 -4.73
N ASN A 4 -5.98 -10.84 -5.48
CA ASN A 4 -5.49 -12.22 -5.45
C ASN A 4 -4.04 -12.33 -5.97
N LYS A 5 -3.66 -11.54 -6.99
CA LYS A 5 -2.27 -11.54 -7.48
C LYS A 5 -1.30 -10.99 -6.43
N ILE A 6 -1.70 -9.99 -5.65
CA ILE A 6 -0.84 -9.43 -4.60
C ILE A 6 -0.67 -10.38 -3.45
N ARG A 7 -1.73 -11.08 -3.04
CA ARG A 7 -1.61 -12.12 -2.01
C ARG A 7 -0.63 -13.21 -2.45
N VAL A 8 -0.74 -13.67 -3.70
CA VAL A 8 0.18 -14.66 -4.26
C VAL A 8 1.61 -14.11 -4.31
N ALA A 9 1.81 -12.87 -4.74
CA ALA A 9 3.12 -12.23 -4.76
C ALA A 9 3.71 -12.05 -3.35
N ALA A 10 2.91 -11.62 -2.37
CA ALA A 10 3.32 -11.45 -0.98
C ALA A 10 3.74 -12.78 -0.35
N MET A 11 2.96 -13.85 -0.58
CA MET A 11 3.31 -15.21 -0.14
C MET A 11 4.60 -15.69 -0.80
N ALA A 12 4.75 -15.51 -2.11
CA ALA A 12 5.96 -15.89 -2.83
C ALA A 12 7.18 -15.11 -2.34
N TYR A 13 7.04 -13.82 -2.09
CA TYR A 13 8.07 -12.97 -1.52
C TYR A 13 8.47 -13.47 -0.13
N TYR A 14 7.50 -13.64 0.78
CA TYR A 14 7.74 -14.14 2.13
C TYR A 14 8.39 -15.53 2.17
N ALA A 15 7.99 -16.43 1.27
CA ALA A 15 8.57 -17.75 1.14
C ALA A 15 10.06 -17.72 0.75
N ASN A 16 10.52 -16.66 0.10
CA ASN A 16 11.91 -16.50 -0.34
C ASN A 16 12.72 -15.49 0.50
N LEU A 17 12.14 -14.94 1.58
CA LEU A 17 12.87 -14.11 2.53
C LEU A 17 13.98 -14.88 3.24
N SER A 18 15.05 -14.19 3.58
CA SER A 18 16.04 -14.68 4.54
C SER A 18 15.41 -14.86 5.93
N ASP A 19 16.07 -15.62 6.80
CA ASP A 19 15.57 -15.83 8.17
C ASP A 19 15.51 -14.52 8.97
N GLU A 20 16.44 -13.60 8.70
CA GLU A 20 16.46 -12.26 9.29
C GLU A 20 15.23 -11.45 8.87
N GLU A 21 14.90 -11.43 7.58
CA GLU A 21 13.72 -10.71 7.05
C GLU A 21 12.40 -11.35 7.51
N ARG A 22 12.35 -12.69 7.62
CA ARG A 22 11.17 -13.36 8.22
C ARG A 22 10.99 -12.99 9.69
N LEU A 23 12.09 -12.86 10.43
CA LEU A 23 12.04 -12.39 11.82
C LEU A 23 11.53 -10.95 11.89
N GLU A 24 11.89 -10.08 10.94
CA GLU A 24 11.33 -8.73 10.84
C GLU A 24 9.83 -8.74 10.57
N ALA A 25 9.35 -9.57 9.65
CA ALA A 25 7.91 -9.73 9.38
C ALA A 25 7.15 -10.21 10.63
N GLN A 26 7.73 -11.15 11.40
CA GLN A 26 7.15 -11.59 12.68
C GLN A 26 7.14 -10.49 13.74
N LYS A 27 8.22 -9.69 13.84
CA LYS A 27 8.28 -8.53 14.75
C LYS A 27 7.25 -7.48 14.36
N PHE A 28 7.07 -7.23 13.06
CA PHE A 28 6.03 -6.36 12.54
C PHE A 28 4.65 -6.84 12.97
N TYR A 29 4.33 -8.12 12.74
CA TYR A 29 3.07 -8.71 13.19
C TYR A 29 2.81 -8.52 14.69
N LYS A 30 3.80 -8.87 15.53
CA LYS A 30 3.71 -8.69 16.99
C LYS A 30 3.58 -7.23 17.42
N SER A 31 4.03 -6.28 16.60
CA SER A 31 3.86 -4.85 16.91
C SER A 31 2.45 -4.34 16.62
N LEU A 32 1.69 -5.06 15.78
CA LEU A 32 0.28 -4.79 15.50
C LEU A 32 -0.64 -5.46 16.53
N ASP A 33 -0.34 -6.72 16.90
CA ASP A 33 -1.10 -7.53 17.86
C ASP A 33 -0.85 -7.04 19.29
N THR A 34 -1.62 -6.04 19.72
CA THR A 34 -1.39 -5.36 21.00
C THR A 34 -1.98 -6.11 22.19
N ASP A 35 -3.02 -6.91 21.97
CA ASP A 35 -3.64 -7.73 23.00
C ASP A 35 -3.03 -9.16 23.08
N GLY A 36 -2.25 -9.56 22.07
CA GLY A 36 -1.52 -10.83 22.04
C GLY A 36 -2.41 -12.02 21.75
N ASN A 37 -3.58 -11.82 21.14
CA ASN A 37 -4.54 -12.89 20.85
C ASN A 37 -4.15 -13.72 19.61
N GLY A 38 -3.11 -13.30 18.89
CA GLY A 38 -2.60 -14.00 17.71
C GLY A 38 -3.32 -13.66 16.41
N THR A 39 -4.15 -12.60 16.38
CA THR A 39 -4.82 -12.03 15.20
C THR A 39 -4.83 -10.50 15.30
N ILE A 40 -4.97 -9.80 14.18
CA ILE A 40 -5.05 -8.32 14.18
C ILE A 40 -6.49 -7.88 14.00
N SER A 41 -7.05 -7.27 15.03
CA SER A 41 -8.38 -6.68 14.95
C SER A 41 -8.40 -5.43 14.07
N HIS A 42 -9.59 -5.05 13.59
CA HIS A 42 -9.77 -3.79 12.86
C HIS A 42 -9.28 -2.56 13.64
N ASN A 43 -9.42 -2.56 14.97
CA ASN A 43 -8.98 -1.45 15.81
C ASN A 43 -7.46 -1.35 15.91
N GLU A 44 -6.76 -2.48 16.00
CA GLU A 44 -5.30 -2.54 16.02
C GLU A 44 -4.71 -2.09 14.70
N TYR A 45 -5.26 -2.63 13.60
CA TYR A 45 -4.94 -2.18 12.25
C TYR A 45 -5.12 -0.67 12.07
N PHE A 46 -6.28 -0.13 12.46
CA PHE A 46 -6.56 1.29 12.30
C PHE A 46 -5.64 2.17 13.16
N SER A 47 -5.35 1.72 14.39
CA SER A 47 -4.43 2.41 15.29
C SER A 47 -3.02 2.47 14.71
N PHE A 48 -2.57 1.37 14.10
CA PHE A 48 -1.30 1.31 13.39
C PHE A 48 -1.28 2.27 12.19
N LEU A 49 -2.28 2.23 11.31
CA LEU A 49 -2.32 3.15 10.16
C LEU A 49 -2.26 4.61 10.60
N LYS A 50 -3.05 4.97 11.62
CA LYS A 50 -3.06 6.33 12.16
C LYS A 50 -1.68 6.74 12.70
N LYS A 51 -0.99 5.83 13.40
CA LYS A 51 0.35 6.07 13.94
C LYS A 51 1.38 6.31 12.83
N GLU A 52 1.29 5.56 11.75
CA GLU A 52 2.18 5.71 10.58
C GLU A 52 1.75 6.84 9.62
N GLY A 53 0.65 7.54 9.93
CA GLY A 53 0.12 8.62 9.09
C GLY A 53 -0.63 8.15 7.84
N TYR A 54 -0.91 6.85 7.73
CA TYR A 54 -1.69 6.26 6.65
C TYR A 54 -3.20 6.45 6.85
N ARG A 55 -3.94 6.49 5.73
CA ARG A 55 -5.40 6.51 5.73
C ARG A 55 -5.92 5.25 5.05
N ASP A 56 -6.85 4.54 5.68
CA ASP A 56 -7.59 3.49 5.00
C ASP A 56 -8.66 4.10 4.10
N THR A 57 -8.32 4.34 2.84
CA THR A 57 -9.20 5.00 1.87
C THR A 57 -9.88 4.04 0.89
N GLN A 58 -9.52 2.75 0.90
CA GLN A 58 -9.97 1.79 -0.12
C GLN A 58 -10.64 0.53 0.46
N ASN A 59 -11.04 0.53 1.72
CA ASN A 59 -11.44 -0.68 2.45
C ASN A 59 -10.32 -1.73 2.46
N LEU A 60 -9.08 -1.27 2.66
CA LEU A 60 -7.89 -2.12 2.61
C LEU A 60 -7.99 -3.24 3.65
N PHE A 61 -8.59 -2.99 4.82
CA PHE A 61 -8.85 -4.04 5.80
C PHE A 61 -9.66 -5.21 5.21
N LYS A 62 -10.85 -4.93 4.64
CA LYS A 62 -11.71 -5.96 4.02
C LYS A 62 -11.03 -6.67 2.84
N MET A 63 -10.08 -6.00 2.21
CA MET A 63 -9.30 -6.58 1.12
C MET A 63 -8.21 -7.51 1.65
N LEU A 64 -7.68 -7.27 2.85
CA LEU A 64 -6.69 -8.11 3.54
C LEU A 64 -7.35 -9.31 4.23
N ASP A 65 -8.52 -9.10 4.85
CA ASP A 65 -9.39 -10.12 5.44
C ASP A 65 -10.00 -11.00 4.33
N LYS A 66 -9.33 -12.09 4.00
CA LYS A 66 -9.67 -13.00 2.89
C LYS A 66 -10.83 -13.90 3.28
N ASN A 67 -10.77 -14.40 4.51
CA ASN A 67 -11.69 -15.40 5.00
C ASN A 67 -13.00 -14.76 5.50
N GLY A 68 -13.02 -13.44 5.72
CA GLY A 68 -14.16 -12.65 6.13
C GLY A 68 -14.51 -12.81 7.62
N ASP A 69 -13.55 -13.20 8.46
CA ASP A 69 -13.77 -13.42 9.89
C ASP A 69 -13.70 -12.13 10.72
N GLY A 70 -13.33 -11.02 10.09
CA GLY A 70 -13.27 -9.69 10.71
C GLY A 70 -11.96 -9.41 11.47
N VAL A 71 -10.99 -10.31 11.40
CA VAL A 71 -9.62 -10.12 11.89
C VAL A 71 -8.63 -10.39 10.76
N LEU A 72 -7.35 -10.11 10.98
CA LEU A 72 -6.29 -10.53 10.06
C LEU A 72 -5.41 -11.56 10.74
N ASP A 73 -5.34 -12.76 10.16
CA ASP A 73 -4.37 -13.75 10.58
C ASP A 73 -2.94 -13.41 10.10
N PHE A 74 -1.97 -14.26 10.45
CA PHE A 74 -0.58 -14.05 10.06
C PHE A 74 -0.38 -14.06 8.53
N GLU A 75 -1.04 -14.96 7.79
CA GLU A 75 -0.91 -15.03 6.33
C GLU A 75 -1.51 -13.78 5.66
N GLU A 76 -2.62 -13.28 6.18
CA GLU A 76 -3.26 -12.04 5.73
C GLU A 76 -2.38 -10.83 6.04
N CYS A 77 -1.72 -10.82 7.21
CA CYS A 77 -0.78 -9.77 7.59
C CYS A 77 0.52 -9.76 6.78
N ILE A 78 0.96 -10.89 6.23
CA ILE A 78 2.09 -10.90 5.27
C ILE A 78 1.76 -10.04 4.05
N THR A 79 0.49 -10.00 3.62
CA THR A 79 0.06 -9.12 2.52
C THR A 79 0.23 -7.65 2.91
N LEU A 80 -0.17 -7.27 4.13
CA LEU A 80 0.05 -5.92 4.66
C LEU A 80 1.55 -5.57 4.75
N PHE A 81 2.37 -6.49 5.28
CA PHE A 81 3.81 -6.33 5.35
C PHE A 81 4.43 -6.09 3.96
N PHE A 82 4.06 -6.90 2.97
CA PHE A 82 4.51 -6.76 1.59
C PHE A 82 4.14 -5.40 0.99
N MET A 83 2.91 -4.93 1.23
CA MET A 83 2.43 -3.65 0.72
C MET A 83 3.16 -2.45 1.35
N ILE A 84 3.49 -2.52 2.64
CA ILE A 84 4.11 -1.40 3.37
C ILE A 84 5.64 -1.40 3.23
N ARG A 85 6.28 -2.56 3.39
CA ARG A 85 7.74 -2.68 3.55
C ARG A 85 8.48 -3.03 2.27
N VAL A 86 7.81 -3.64 1.29
CA VAL A 86 8.47 -4.07 0.03
C VAL A 86 8.07 -3.13 -1.09
N HIS A 87 6.79 -2.81 -1.18
CA HIS A 87 6.28 -1.80 -2.09
C HIS A 87 6.43 -0.37 -1.56
N HIS A 88 7.56 -0.07 -0.91
CA HIS A 88 7.92 1.17 -0.18
C HIS A 88 7.90 2.44 -1.05
N ASN A 89 6.75 2.79 -1.61
CA ASN A 89 6.42 4.13 -2.02
C ASN A 89 4.90 4.30 -1.83
N HIS A 90 4.50 4.48 -0.57
CA HIS A 90 3.17 4.96 -0.26
C HIS A 90 3.06 6.36 -0.87
N VAL A 91 2.45 6.40 -2.04
CA VAL A 91 2.21 7.66 -2.73
C VAL A 91 0.83 8.12 -2.34
N SER A 92 0.75 9.34 -1.81
CA SER A 92 -0.53 9.97 -1.51
C SER A 92 -1.00 10.74 -2.74
N CYS A 93 -2.29 10.63 -3.07
CA CYS A 93 -2.87 11.40 -4.15
C CYS A 93 -2.84 12.89 -3.80
N ASP A 94 -2.18 13.72 -4.61
CA ASP A 94 -2.13 15.17 -4.40
C ASP A 94 -3.49 15.87 -4.60
N GLY A 95 -4.44 15.19 -5.24
CA GLY A 95 -5.81 15.70 -5.42
C GLY A 95 -6.70 15.56 -4.18
N CYS A 96 -6.63 14.41 -3.48
CA CYS A 96 -7.57 14.09 -2.39
C CYS A 96 -6.92 13.55 -1.11
N GLY A 97 -5.60 13.33 -1.10
CA GLY A 97 -4.85 12.74 0.00
C GLY A 97 -5.11 11.25 0.21
N ALA A 98 -5.75 10.57 -0.75
CA ALA A 98 -5.97 9.13 -0.67
C ALA A 98 -4.65 8.39 -0.81
N SER A 99 -4.49 7.32 -0.02
CA SER A 99 -3.33 6.44 -0.09
C SER A 99 -3.42 5.56 -1.33
N MET A 100 -2.42 5.62 -2.20
CA MET A 100 -2.39 4.89 -3.46
C MET A 100 -1.47 3.68 -3.31
N TRP A 101 -2.10 2.51 -3.15
CA TRP A 101 -1.42 1.22 -2.99
C TRP A 101 -1.39 0.40 -4.29
N ASP A 102 -1.83 0.98 -5.40
CA ASP A 102 -2.12 0.34 -6.69
C ASP A 102 -1.70 1.26 -7.84
N ILE A 103 -2.17 1.01 -9.06
CA ILE A 103 -2.03 1.91 -10.20
C ILE A 103 -2.37 3.36 -9.79
N TYR A 104 -1.40 4.24 -9.95
CA TYR A 104 -1.56 5.68 -9.85
C TYR A 104 -0.91 6.35 -11.05
N PHE A 105 -1.23 7.63 -11.22
CA PHE A 105 -0.78 8.44 -12.34
C PHE A 105 0.17 9.51 -11.85
N VAL A 106 1.41 9.49 -12.33
CA VAL A 106 2.45 10.45 -12.01
C VAL A 106 2.55 11.48 -13.13
N CYS A 107 2.66 12.75 -12.78
CA CYS A 107 2.99 13.81 -13.74
C CYS A 107 4.39 13.58 -14.30
N ALA A 108 4.49 13.40 -15.62
CA ALA A 108 5.75 13.13 -16.31
C ALA A 108 6.76 14.28 -16.10
N GLU A 109 6.30 15.52 -16.26
CA GLU A 109 7.15 16.71 -16.15
C GLU A 109 7.67 16.90 -14.70
N CYS A 110 6.85 16.67 -13.68
CA CYS A 110 7.29 16.72 -12.29
C CYS A 110 8.27 15.60 -11.93
N TYR A 111 8.06 14.39 -12.48
CA TYR A 111 8.98 13.27 -12.29
C TYR A 111 10.34 13.55 -12.93
N GLU A 112 10.36 14.01 -14.18
CA GLU A 112 11.60 14.34 -14.91
C GLU A 112 12.38 15.49 -14.28
N ALA A 113 11.69 16.44 -13.62
CA ALA A 113 12.33 17.53 -12.91
C ALA A 113 13.16 17.07 -11.68
N GLY A 114 13.02 15.81 -11.23
CA GLY A 114 13.80 15.24 -10.13
C GLY A 114 13.49 15.81 -8.73
N GLY A 115 12.39 16.57 -8.61
CA GLY A 115 11.90 17.13 -7.36
C GLY A 115 10.74 16.32 -6.78
N ASN A 116 9.80 17.02 -6.13
CA ASN A 116 8.54 16.39 -5.71
C ASN A 116 7.70 16.00 -6.94
N THR A 117 7.21 14.76 -6.95
CA THR A 117 6.25 14.28 -7.94
C THR A 117 4.88 14.93 -7.74
N TYR A 118 3.98 14.73 -8.70
CA TYR A 118 2.57 15.07 -8.56
C TYR A 118 1.74 13.87 -9.01
N ASP A 119 1.08 13.24 -8.05
CA ASP A 119 0.58 11.89 -8.17
C ASP A 119 -0.92 11.83 -7.92
N LEU A 120 -1.65 11.13 -8.78
CA LEU A 120 -3.10 11.11 -8.79
C LEU A 120 -3.66 9.70 -8.79
N CYS A 121 -4.69 9.49 -7.97
CA CYS A 121 -5.39 8.22 -7.93
C CYS A 121 -6.27 8.02 -9.16
N CYS A 122 -6.67 6.77 -9.38
CA CYS A 122 -7.59 6.38 -10.47
C CYS A 122 -8.95 7.09 -10.43
N ASP A 123 -9.33 7.72 -9.31
CA ASP A 123 -10.52 8.56 -9.22
C ASP A 123 -10.27 10.02 -9.60
N CYS A 124 -9.21 10.64 -9.07
CA CYS A 124 -8.94 12.05 -9.28
C CYS A 124 -8.50 12.37 -10.71
N TYR A 125 -7.68 11.49 -11.31
CA TYR A 125 -7.13 11.72 -12.64
C TYR A 125 -8.21 11.84 -13.74
N PRO A 126 -9.11 10.86 -13.95
CA PRO A 126 -10.13 10.96 -15.01
C PRO A 126 -11.17 12.04 -14.73
N LYS A 127 -11.50 12.30 -13.45
CA LYS A 127 -12.49 13.31 -13.05
C LYS A 127 -11.93 14.74 -13.06
N LYS A 128 -10.63 14.92 -13.29
CA LYS A 128 -9.93 16.21 -13.20
C LYS A 128 -10.13 16.92 -11.85
N ASN A 129 -10.24 16.15 -10.78
CA ASN A 129 -10.41 16.67 -9.42
C ASN A 129 -9.04 16.96 -8.77
N PHE A 130 -8.30 17.91 -9.35
CA PHE A 130 -7.00 18.35 -8.89
C PHE A 130 -6.65 19.73 -9.50
N LYS A 131 -5.65 20.42 -8.93
CA LYS A 131 -5.17 21.71 -9.45
C LYS A 131 -3.70 21.58 -9.79
N HIS A 132 -3.40 21.26 -11.05
CA HIS A 132 -2.05 21.07 -11.55
C HIS A 132 -1.94 21.54 -13.00
N LEU A 133 -0.79 22.10 -13.38
CA LEU A 133 -0.60 22.77 -14.67
C LEU A 133 -0.18 21.83 -15.80
N HIS A 134 0.58 20.78 -15.48
CA HIS A 134 1.04 19.81 -16.48
C HIS A 134 -0.08 18.85 -16.88
N ALA A 135 -0.10 18.45 -18.14
CA ALA A 135 -1.17 17.65 -18.72
C ALA A 135 -0.80 16.18 -18.94
N VAL A 136 0.50 15.87 -18.98
CA VAL A 136 1.01 14.53 -19.28
C VAL A 136 1.20 13.74 -17.99
N PHE A 137 0.48 12.64 -17.88
CA PHE A 137 0.60 11.70 -16.77
C PHE A 137 0.89 10.30 -17.30
N PHE A 138 1.80 9.60 -16.63
CA PHE A 138 2.10 8.19 -16.87
C PHE A 138 1.58 7.35 -15.71
N ASP A 139 1.16 6.12 -16.00
CA ASP A 139 0.98 5.16 -14.92
C ASP A 139 2.34 4.84 -14.27
N ASN A 140 2.31 4.49 -12.99
CA ASN A 140 3.50 4.17 -12.23
C ASN A 140 4.28 2.95 -12.75
N PHE A 141 3.70 2.07 -13.57
CA PHE A 141 4.44 0.95 -14.18
C PHE A 141 5.26 1.38 -15.38
N LYS A 142 4.81 2.39 -16.14
CA LYS A 142 5.61 2.97 -17.22
C LYS A 142 6.91 3.56 -16.69
N LEU A 143 6.86 4.29 -15.57
CA LEU A 143 8.05 4.85 -14.94
C LEU A 143 9.08 3.79 -14.51
N LEU A 144 8.61 2.64 -14.00
CA LEU A 144 9.48 1.54 -13.59
C LEU A 144 10.21 0.84 -14.74
N ARG A 145 9.75 1.04 -15.99
CA ARG A 145 10.36 0.42 -17.19
C ARG A 145 11.27 1.35 -17.96
N ASP A 146 11.21 2.65 -17.67
CA ASP A 146 12.03 3.69 -18.29
C ASP A 146 13.27 4.05 -17.42
N MET A 147 13.52 3.30 -16.33
CA MET A 147 14.75 3.32 -15.51
C MET A 147 15.68 2.16 -15.90
#